data_AF-A0A7K3ZR67-F1
#
_entry.id   AF-A0A7K3ZR67-F1
#
_cell.length_a   1.000
_cell.length_b   1.000
_cell.length_c   1.000
_cell.angle_alpha   90.00
_cell.angle_beta   90.00
_cell.angle_gamma   90.00
#
_symmetry.space_group_name_H-M   'P 1'
#
loop_
_entity.id
_entity.type
_entity.pdbx_description
1 polymer ?
#
loop_
_entity_poly.entity_id
_entity_poly.type
_entity_poly.pdbx_seq_one_letter_code
_entity_poly.pdbx_strand_id
1 'polypeptide(L)'
;MAYLREEKTKIEIDYSLEKVWAAIPEAVTRLEWKTKDADEANHKLSVLTKKGFLAYESTLNVDLTAVNDSTTQVSISAETPVTTITSMADFGRTRDRIELFIEALALVMDAMAQKEKAAGKAKKTK
;
A
#
# COMPACT_ATOMS: atom_id res chain seq x y z
N MET A 1 16.62 15.18 19.78
CA MET A 1 16.99 14.54 18.50
C MET A 1 15.78 13.78 17.99
N ALA A 2 15.43 13.97 16.71
CA ALA A 2 14.44 13.13 16.03
C ALA A 2 15.19 11.94 15.38
N TYR A 3 14.65 10.75 15.52
CA TYR A 3 15.14 9.52 14.91
C TYR A 3 14.15 9.10 13.82
N LEU A 4 14.67 8.60 12.70
CA LEU A 4 13.85 8.00 11.65
C LEU A 4 13.77 6.51 11.91
N ARG A 5 12.56 5.98 12.14
CA ARG A 5 12.34 4.52 12.12
C ARG A 5 11.89 4.13 10.73
N GLU A 6 12.61 3.21 10.12
CA GLU A 6 12.35 2.67 8.79
C GLU A 6 12.06 1.17 8.90
N GLU A 7 10.93 0.74 8.34
CA GLU A 7 10.57 -0.67 8.19
C GLU A 7 10.37 -0.97 6.71
N LYS A 8 10.82 -2.13 6.25
CA LYS A 8 10.72 -2.56 4.84
C LYS A 8 10.13 -3.95 4.73
N THR A 9 9.27 -4.16 3.75
CA THR A 9 8.67 -5.45 3.44
C THR A 9 8.58 -5.61 1.93
N LYS A 10 8.76 -6.85 1.46
CA LYS A 10 8.59 -7.22 0.06
C LYS A 10 7.57 -8.34 -0.01
N ILE A 11 6.60 -8.21 -0.89
CA ILE A 11 5.60 -9.24 -1.18
C ILE A 11 5.50 -9.46 -2.68
N GLU A 12 5.11 -10.66 -3.07
CA GLU A 12 4.79 -11.00 -4.45
C GLU A 12 3.29 -11.22 -4.57
N ILE A 13 2.72 -10.68 -5.64
CA ILE A 13 1.29 -10.69 -5.91
C ILE A 13 1.07 -11.25 -7.32
N ASP A 14 0.25 -12.28 -7.43
CA ASP A 14 -0.08 -13.00 -8.68
C ASP A 14 -1.06 -12.20 -9.58
N TYR A 15 -0.77 -10.92 -9.78
CA TYR A 15 -1.47 -10.03 -10.69
C TYR A 15 -0.47 -9.19 -11.49
N SER A 16 -0.87 -8.75 -12.68
CA SER A 16 -0.04 -7.88 -13.53
C SER A 16 0.20 -6.52 -12.88
N LEU A 17 1.32 -5.90 -13.25
CA LEU A 17 1.77 -4.61 -12.71
C LEU A 17 0.68 -3.54 -12.79
N GLU A 18 0.03 -3.43 -13.94
CA GLU A 18 -1.04 -2.47 -14.19
C GLU A 18 -2.25 -2.67 -13.27
N LYS A 19 -2.61 -3.93 -13.00
CA LYS A 19 -3.73 -4.26 -12.10
C LYS A 19 -3.41 -3.88 -10.66
N VAL A 20 -2.20 -4.20 -10.21
CA VAL A 20 -1.76 -3.84 -8.85
C VAL A 20 -1.67 -2.32 -8.72
N TRP A 21 -1.08 -1.63 -9.70
CA TRP A 21 -0.97 -0.16 -9.70
C TRP A 21 -2.33 0.53 -9.65
N ALA A 22 -3.30 0.08 -10.45
CA ALA A 22 -4.65 0.63 -10.46
C ALA A 22 -5.41 0.42 -9.14
N ALA A 23 -5.08 -0.61 -8.36
CA ALA A 23 -5.71 -0.91 -7.08
C ALA A 23 -5.20 -0.02 -5.94
N ILE A 24 -3.97 0.50 -6.03
CA ILE A 24 -3.34 1.26 -4.94
C ILE A 24 -4.11 2.54 -4.58
N PRO A 25 -4.54 3.41 -5.52
CA PRO A 25 -5.31 4.61 -5.18
C PRO A 25 -6.59 4.32 -4.39
N GLU A 26 -7.29 3.22 -4.72
CA GLU A 26 -8.49 2.81 -3.98
C GLU A 26 -8.12 2.35 -2.56
N ALA A 27 -7.04 1.58 -2.40
CA ALA A 27 -6.55 1.13 -1.09
C ALA A 27 -6.14 2.32 -0.20
N VAL A 28 -5.41 3.30 -0.75
CA VAL A 28 -5.03 4.55 -0.06
C VAL A 28 -6.27 5.34 0.39
N THR A 29 -7.28 5.43 -0.48
CA THR A 29 -8.54 6.12 -0.17
C THR A 29 -9.31 5.43 0.96
N ARG A 30 -9.38 4.10 0.97
CA ARG A 30 -10.04 3.32 2.04
C ARG A 30 -9.41 3.52 3.41
N LEU A 31 -8.09 3.71 3.45
CA LEU A 31 -7.35 3.98 4.67
C LEU A 31 -7.42 5.46 5.10
N GLU A 32 -8.08 6.31 4.31
CA GLU A 32 -8.13 7.77 4.49
C GLU A 32 -6.72 8.39 4.52
N TRP A 33 -5.80 7.80 3.75
CA TRP A 33 -4.44 8.29 3.60
C TRP A 33 -4.32 9.23 2.41
N LYS A 34 -3.21 9.97 2.34
CA LYS A 34 -3.01 10.98 1.29
C LYS A 34 -1.82 10.63 0.42
N THR A 35 -2.02 10.58 -0.90
CA THR A 35 -0.92 10.51 -1.84
C THR A 35 -0.10 11.80 -1.75
N LYS A 36 1.21 11.65 -1.53
CA LYS A 36 2.16 12.76 -1.48
C LYS A 36 2.84 12.95 -2.83
N ASP A 37 3.27 11.85 -3.43
CA ASP A 37 3.97 11.83 -4.71
C ASP A 37 3.64 10.53 -5.45
N ALA A 38 3.56 10.59 -6.77
CA ALA A 38 3.25 9.46 -7.64
C ALA A 38 4.07 9.57 -8.92
N ASP A 39 5.02 8.67 -9.08
CA ASP A 39 5.80 8.52 -10.29
C ASP A 39 5.23 7.34 -11.09
N GLU A 40 4.32 7.67 -12.01
CA GLU A 40 3.65 6.70 -12.87
C GLU A 40 4.63 6.00 -13.83
N ALA A 41 5.73 6.66 -14.22
CA ALA A 41 6.70 6.08 -15.15
C ALA A 41 7.47 4.93 -14.49
N ASN A 42 7.81 5.10 -13.22
CA ASN A 42 8.56 4.10 -12.44
C ASN A 42 7.66 3.24 -11.53
N HIS A 43 6.34 3.44 -11.53
CA HIS A 43 5.39 2.77 -10.63
C HIS A 43 5.76 2.92 -9.15
N LYS A 44 6.17 4.12 -8.76
CA LYS A 44 6.55 4.48 -7.39
C LYS A 44 5.54 5.44 -6.80
N LEU A 45 5.12 5.18 -5.56
CA LEU A 45 4.15 5.99 -4.86
C LEU A 45 4.67 6.32 -3.46
N SER A 46 4.56 7.58 -3.06
CA SER A 46 4.76 8.01 -1.69
C SER A 46 3.42 8.45 -1.09
N VAL A 47 3.05 7.90 0.06
CA VAL A 47 1.78 8.12 0.73
C VAL A 47 2.04 8.59 2.16
N LEU A 48 1.29 9.60 2.61
CA LEU A 48 1.25 10.01 4.01
C LEU A 48 0.13 9.27 4.74
N THR A 49 0.52 8.49 5.75
CA THR A 49 -0.44 7.77 6.58
C THR A 49 -1.19 8.72 7.50
N LYS A 50 -2.45 8.43 7.76
CA LYS A 50 -3.25 9.20 8.73
C LYS A 50 -2.61 9.19 10.11
N LYS A 51 -2.55 10.35 10.75
CA LYS A 51 -2.05 10.49 12.12
C LYS A 51 -2.93 9.73 13.11
N GLY A 52 -2.32 8.88 13.94
CA GLY A 52 -2.98 8.22 15.08
C GLY A 52 -2.88 9.03 16.37
N PHE A 53 -3.67 8.67 17.40
CA PHE A 53 -3.56 9.27 18.73
C PHE A 53 -2.14 9.03 19.30
N LEU A 54 -1.41 10.13 19.56
CA LEU A 54 0.00 10.14 19.99
C LEU A 54 1.01 9.49 19.01
N ALA A 55 0.59 9.18 17.78
CA ALA A 55 1.48 8.69 16.72
C ALA A 55 1.79 9.83 15.74
N TYR A 56 2.98 9.81 15.13
CA TYR A 56 3.28 10.72 14.03
C TYR A 56 2.71 10.17 12.72
N GLU A 57 2.56 11.05 11.73
CA GLU A 57 2.34 10.63 10.36
C GLU A 57 3.61 9.95 9.85
N SER A 58 3.44 8.83 9.17
CA SER A 58 4.52 8.11 8.49
C SER A 58 4.44 8.38 6.99
N THR A 59 5.60 8.39 6.33
CA THR A 59 5.67 8.32 4.87
C THR A 59 5.82 6.86 4.48
N LEU A 60 4.84 6.33 3.75
CA LEU A 60 4.89 5.00 3.15
C LEU A 60 5.32 5.14 1.69
N ASN A 61 6.47 4.57 1.33
CA ASN A 61 6.90 4.46 -0.06
C ASN A 61 6.56 3.05 -0.56
N VAL A 62 5.95 2.99 -1.74
CA VAL A 62 5.55 1.76 -2.43
C VAL A 62 6.22 1.77 -3.79
N ASP A 63 6.93 0.71 -4.12
CA ASP A 63 7.62 0.50 -5.39
C ASP A 63 7.13 -0.82 -5.99
N LEU A 64 6.58 -0.77 -7.20
CA LEU A 64 6.13 -1.95 -7.91
C LEU A 64 7.11 -2.32 -9.01
N THR A 65 7.46 -3.59 -9.08
CA THR A 65 8.28 -4.14 -10.15
C THR A 65 7.61 -5.38 -10.74
N ALA A 66 7.45 -5.41 -12.07
CA ALA A 66 6.97 -6.61 -12.75
C ALA A 66 8.03 -7.72 -12.65
N VAL A 67 7.67 -8.87 -12.09
CA VAL A 67 8.54 -10.07 -12.07
C VAL A 67 8.33 -10.87 -13.36
N ASN A 68 7.07 -10.96 -13.80
CA ASN A 68 6.66 -11.51 -15.09
C ASN A 68 5.30 -10.88 -15.49
N ASP A 69 4.72 -11.33 -16.61
CA ASP A 69 3.48 -10.75 -17.16
C ASP A 69 2.26 -10.85 -16.21
N SER A 70 2.26 -11.80 -15.28
CA SER A 70 1.15 -12.06 -14.36
C SER A 70 1.51 -11.89 -12.89
N THR A 71 2.73 -11.46 -12.56
CA THR A 71 3.24 -11.42 -11.18
C THR A 71 4.00 -10.12 -10.95
N THR A 72 3.65 -9.44 -9.87
CA THR A 72 4.23 -8.16 -9.47
C THR A 72 4.84 -8.27 -8.09
N GLN A 73 6.07 -7.81 -7.95
CA GLN A 73 6.71 -7.62 -6.66
C GLN A 73 6.39 -6.22 -6.14
N VAL A 74 5.90 -6.15 -4.91
CA VAL A 74 5.60 -4.90 -4.20
C VAL A 74 6.63 -4.73 -3.08
N SER A 75 7.46 -3.71 -3.20
CA SER A 75 8.37 -3.29 -2.14
C SER A 75 7.75 -2.12 -1.39
N ILE A 76 7.54 -2.28 -0.08
CA ILE A 76 6.91 -1.28 0.78
C ILE A 76 7.92 -0.87 1.84
N SER A 77 8.11 0.43 2.02
CA SER A 77 8.91 0.98 3.12
C SER A 77 8.11 2.04 3.86
N ALA A 78 8.10 2.00 5.19
CA ALA A 78 7.47 3.03 6.02
C ALA A 78 8.52 3.76 6.84
N GLU A 79 8.52 5.08 6.75
CA GLU A 79 9.39 5.98 7.49
C GLU A 79 8.58 6.82 8.46
N THR A 80 8.92 6.77 9.76
CA THR A 80 8.23 7.55 10.79
C THR A 80 9.22 8.44 11.53
N PRO A 81 9.04 9.77 11.50
CA PRO A 81 9.85 10.67 12.33
C PRO A 81 9.39 10.55 13.78
N VAL A 82 10.24 10.01 14.65
CA VAL A 82 9.96 9.84 16.08
C VAL A 82 10.95 10.62 16.93
N THR A 83 10.54 11.06 18.12
CA THR A 83 11.44 11.59 19.15
C THR A 83 11.79 10.48 20.14
N THR A 84 12.76 10.69 21.03
CA THR A 84 13.16 9.68 22.04
C THR A 84 11.98 9.16 22.87
N ILE A 85 11.01 10.00 23.21
CA ILE A 85 9.84 9.62 24.01
C ILE A 85 8.80 8.90 23.15
N THR A 86 8.58 9.36 21.92
CA THR A 86 7.56 8.79 21.03
C THR A 86 8.03 7.56 20.26
N SER A 87 9.33 7.25 20.25
CA SER A 87 9.86 6.03 19.64
C SER A 87 9.39 4.75 20.35
N MET A 88 9.11 4.84 21.67
CA MET A 88 8.51 3.77 22.45
C MET A 88 7.01 3.63 22.14
N ALA A 89 6.29 4.75 21.95
CA ALA A 89 4.87 4.75 21.61
C ALA A 89 4.59 4.32 20.16
N ASP A 90 5.54 4.52 19.25
CA ASP A 90 5.48 4.09 17.84
C ASP A 90 6.18 2.73 17.61
N PHE A 91 6.52 1.99 18.67
CA PHE A 91 7.06 0.63 18.53
C PHE A 91 5.98 -0.30 17.97
N GLY A 92 6.30 -1.03 16.90
CA GLY A 92 5.35 -1.88 16.16
C GLY A 92 4.41 -1.12 15.20
N ARG A 93 4.02 0.13 15.52
CA ARG A 93 3.06 0.89 14.70
C ARG A 93 3.50 1.17 13.28
N THR A 94 4.80 1.30 13.01
CA THR A 94 5.32 1.46 11.65
C THR A 94 5.06 0.21 10.81
N ARG A 95 5.21 -0.97 11.42
CA ARG A 95 4.89 -2.26 10.79
C ARG A 95 3.38 -2.44 10.65
N ASP A 96 2.59 -2.08 11.65
CA ASP A 96 1.12 -2.15 11.57
C ASP A 96 0.58 -1.34 10.39
N ARG A 97 1.18 -0.17 10.09
CA ARG A 97 0.82 0.62 8.91
C ARG A 97 1.11 -0.14 7.61
N ILE A 98 2.24 -0.84 7.50
CA ILE A 98 2.53 -1.69 6.33
C ILE A 98 1.48 -2.80 6.22
N GLU A 99 1.16 -3.48 7.31
CA GLU A 99 0.19 -4.57 7.34
C GLU A 99 -1.22 -4.08 6.95
N LEU A 100 -1.67 -2.93 7.46
CA LEU A 100 -2.93 -2.30 7.09
C LEU A 100 -3.01 -1.95 5.59
N PHE A 101 -1.89 -1.49 5.01
CA PHE A 101 -1.83 -1.22 3.58
C PHE A 101 -1.97 -2.49 2.75
N ILE A 102 -1.26 -3.56 3.14
CA ILE A 102 -1.32 -4.86 2.46
C ILE A 102 -2.75 -5.43 2.53
N GLU A 103 -3.38 -5.37 3.70
CA GLU A 103 -4.77 -5.84 3.89
C GLU A 103 -5.75 -5.04 3.03
N ALA A 104 -5.65 -3.70 3.03
CA ALA A 104 -6.48 -2.85 2.20
C ALA A 104 -6.31 -3.14 0.70
N LEU A 105 -5.07 -3.36 0.26
CA LEU A 105 -4.76 -3.70 -1.13
C LEU A 105 -5.38 -5.05 -1.51
N ALA A 106 -5.23 -6.07 -0.66
CA ALA A 106 -5.82 -7.39 -0.88
C ALA A 106 -7.36 -7.31 -1.02
N LEU A 107 -8.02 -6.56 -0.13
CA LEU A 107 -9.47 -6.37 -0.17
C LEU A 107 -9.96 -5.67 -1.46
N VAL A 108 -9.21 -4.69 -1.96
CA VAL A 108 -9.53 -4.03 -3.23
C VAL A 108 -9.37 -5.01 -4.40
N MET A 109 -8.27 -5.73 -4.42
CA MET A 109 -7.95 -6.69 -5.48
C MET A 109 -8.95 -7.84 -5.56
N ASP A 110 -9.36 -8.38 -4.41
CA ASP A 110 -10.43 -9.39 -4.34
C ASP A 110 -11.75 -8.84 -4.89
N ALA A 111 -12.11 -7.61 -4.52
CA ALA A 111 -13.32 -6.97 -5.03
C ALA A 111 -13.28 -6.75 -6.55
N MET A 112 -12.12 -6.38 -7.10
CA MET A 112 -11.92 -6.27 -8.55
C MET A 112 -12.09 -7.61 -9.25
N ALA A 113 -11.48 -8.68 -8.72
CA ALA A 113 -11.59 -10.02 -9.26
C ALA A 113 -13.05 -10.54 -9.25
N GLN A 114 -13.83 -10.23 -8.21
CA GLN A 114 -15.25 -10.59 -8.15
C GLN A 114 -16.09 -9.82 -9.17
N LYS A 115 -15.82 -8.52 -9.37
CA LYS A 115 -16.50 -7.70 -10.39
C LYS A 115 -16.25 -8.23 -11.80
N GLU A 116 -15.02 -8.65 -12.12
CA GLU A 116 -14.67 -9.26 -13.41
C GLU A 116 -15.46 -10.56 -13.65
N LYS A 117 -15.56 -11.43 -12.63
CA LYS A 117 -16.32 -12.69 -12.71
C LYS A 117 -17.82 -12.44 -12.92
N ALA A 118 -18.39 -11.43 -12.26
CA ALA A 118 -19.79 -11.05 -12.42
C ALA A 118 -20.09 -10.48 -13.82
N ALA A 119 -19.20 -9.62 -14.34
CA ALA A 119 -19.33 -9.04 -15.68
C ALA A 119 -19.18 -10.09 -16.79
N GLY A 120 -18.29 -11.07 -16.62
CA GLY A 120 -18.12 -12.19 -17.55
C GLY A 120 -19.33 -13.12 -17.62
N LYS A 121 -20.05 -13.33 -16.51
CA LYS A 121 -21.31 -14.09 -16.50
C LYS A 121 -22.44 -13.35 -17.21
N ALA A 122 -22.54 -12.02 -17.04
CA ALA A 122 -23.59 -11.22 -17.69
C ALA A 122 -23.48 -11.20 -19.23
N LYS A 123 -22.28 -11.37 -19.80
CA LYS A 123 -22.05 -11.46 -21.25
C LYS A 123 -22.37 -12.82 -21.86
N LYS A 124 -22.43 -13.91 -21.09
CA LYS A 124 -22.73 -15.27 -21.60
C LYS A 124 -24.23 -15.59 -21.67
N THR A 125 -25.09 -14.69 -21.18
CA THR A 125 -26.56 -14.89 -21.12
C THR A 125 -27.32 -14.03 -22.13
N LYS A 126 -26.64 -13.46 -23.13
CA LYS A 126 -27.24 -12.79 -24.28
C LYS A 126 -26.82 -13.53 -25.54
#